data_AF-N1QB26-F1
#
_entry.id   AF-N1QB26-F1
#
_cell.length_a   1.000
_cell.length_b   1.000
_cell.length_c   1.000
_cell.angle_alpha   90.00
_cell.angle_beta   90.00
_cell.angle_gamma   90.00
#
_symmetry.space_group_name_H-M   'P 1'
#
loop_
_entity.id
_entity.type
_entity.pdbx_description
1 polymer ?
#
loop_
_entity_poly.entity_id
_entity_poly.type
_entity_poly.pdbx_seq_one_letter_code
_entity_poly.pdbx_strand_id
1 'polypeptide(L)'
;MTDPDDAEAPPQRPPLLSRSSLSRGRVPHNLVERRYRDNLNHQIEALRLVLPSLKDAVPSDETSFDHPRMPSKAVVISTAATYIKDMENERQRLMAANGALQDQIGSLQKLLRGNESSVVQYINAMRLTGAHQLATPP
;
A
#
# COMPACT_ATOMS: atom_id res chain seq x y z
N MET A 1 84.61 16.14 45.61
CA MET A 1 83.86 16.84 46.68
C MET A 1 82.93 17.81 45.96
N THR A 2 81.62 17.60 46.15
CA THR A 2 80.45 18.44 45.81
C THR A 2 80.01 18.60 44.35
N ASP A 3 78.70 18.38 44.23
CA ASP A 3 77.79 18.08 43.12
C ASP A 3 77.46 19.19 42.10
N PRO A 4 76.81 18.81 40.98
CA PRO A 4 76.11 19.69 40.04
C PRO A 4 74.60 19.82 40.36
N ASP A 5 74.03 21.03 40.29
CA ASP A 5 72.58 21.35 40.22
C ASP A 5 72.50 22.89 40.23
N ASP A 6 71.71 23.63 39.47
CA ASP A 6 70.46 23.36 38.76
C ASP A 6 70.39 24.39 37.61
N ALA A 7 70.18 23.92 36.38
CA ALA A 7 70.00 24.79 35.21
C ALA A 7 68.51 25.12 35.05
N GLU A 8 68.17 26.39 35.26
CA GLU A 8 66.82 26.93 35.14
C GLU A 8 66.27 26.76 33.70
N ALA A 9 65.25 25.91 33.55
CA ALA A 9 64.59 25.62 32.29
C ALA A 9 63.50 26.67 31.96
N PRO A 10 63.38 27.12 30.69
CA PRO A 10 62.43 28.16 30.31
C PRO A 10 60.96 27.67 30.32
N PRO A 11 59.99 28.58 30.48
CA PRO A 11 58.58 28.22 30.70
C PRO A 11 57.95 27.53 29.49
N GLN A 12 57.38 26.35 29.73
CA GLN A 12 56.69 25.55 28.74
C GLN A 12 55.42 26.28 28.27
N ARG A 13 55.32 26.54 26.96
CA ARG A 13 54.12 27.08 26.31
C ARG A 13 52.97 26.05 26.42
N PRO A 14 51.73 26.50 26.66
CA PRO A 14 50.59 25.58 26.79
C PRO A 14 50.38 24.76 25.51
N PRO A 15 49.94 23.50 25.63
CA PRO A 15 49.73 22.63 24.48
C PRO A 15 48.64 23.24 23.58
N LEU A 16 49.01 23.51 22.33
CA LEU A 16 48.06 23.88 21.29
C LEU A 16 47.10 22.70 21.10
N LEU A 17 45.85 22.88 21.53
CA LEU A 17 44.74 21.97 21.22
C LEU A 17 44.78 21.66 19.74
N SER A 18 45.13 20.43 19.39
CA SER A 18 45.22 19.99 18.01
C SER A 18 43.88 20.23 17.36
N ARG A 19 43.90 21.01 16.29
CA ARG A 19 42.77 21.52 15.50
C ARG A 19 41.96 20.41 14.78
N SER A 20 42.14 19.15 15.17
CA SER A 20 41.44 17.97 14.64
C SER A 20 39.98 17.87 15.11
N SER A 21 39.54 18.72 16.04
CA SER A 21 38.18 18.74 16.59
C SER A 21 37.11 19.41 15.70
N LEU A 22 37.39 19.75 14.43
CA LEU A 22 36.40 20.40 13.54
C LEU A 22 36.10 19.68 12.23
N SER A 23 36.64 18.48 12.02
CA SER A 23 36.10 17.58 11.00
C SER A 23 34.79 17.03 11.55
N ARG A 24 33.67 17.75 11.33
CA ARG A 24 32.31 17.18 11.35
C ARG A 24 32.36 15.96 10.43
N GLY A 25 32.58 14.80 11.04
CA GLY A 25 33.09 13.61 10.37
C GLY A 25 32.12 13.14 9.31
N ARG A 26 32.52 13.22 8.05
CA ARG A 26 31.78 12.60 6.96
C ARG A 26 31.63 11.11 7.30
N VAL A 27 30.40 10.62 7.31
CA VAL A 27 30.12 9.21 7.55
C VAL A 27 30.97 8.38 6.58
N PRO A 28 31.69 7.34 7.04
CA PRO A 28 32.50 6.50 6.16
C PRO A 28 31.65 5.97 5.00
N HIS A 29 32.15 6.09 3.77
CA HIS A 29 31.41 5.70 2.57
C HIS A 29 30.86 4.26 2.65
N ASN A 30 31.66 3.33 3.17
CA ASN A 30 31.26 1.93 3.38
C ASN A 30 30.06 1.76 4.33
N LEU A 31 29.94 2.63 5.35
CA LEU A 31 28.82 2.59 6.28
C LEU A 31 27.54 3.11 5.62
N VAL A 32 27.67 4.16 4.79
CA VAL A 32 26.55 4.69 3.99
C VAL A 32 26.06 3.64 3.00
N GLU A 33 26.97 3.02 2.24
CA GLU A 33 26.64 1.99 1.25
C GLU A 33 25.99 0.77 1.91
N ARG A 34 26.55 0.29 3.04
CA ARG A 34 25.96 -0.81 3.79
C ARG A 34 24.53 -0.50 4.21
N ARG A 35 24.28 0.66 4.83
CA ARG A 35 22.94 1.08 5.23
C ARG A 35 21.98 1.18 4.06
N TYR A 36 22.44 1.67 2.91
CA TYR A 36 21.64 1.72 1.68
C TYR A 36 21.25 0.31 1.21
N ARG A 37 22.22 -0.62 1.13
CA ARG A 37 21.97 -2.01 0.74
C ARG A 37 21.05 -2.73 1.73
N ASP A 38 21.24 -2.51 3.03
CA ASP A 38 20.38 -3.08 4.06
C ASP A 38 18.96 -2.57 3.88
N ASN A 39 18.75 -1.26 3.75
CA ASN A 39 17.43 -0.69 3.52
C ASN A 39 16.77 -1.25 2.24
N LEU A 40 17.51 -1.35 1.14
CA LEU A 40 17.01 -1.94 -0.11
C LEU A 40 16.60 -3.40 0.07
N ASN A 41 17.40 -4.19 0.78
CA ASN A 41 17.07 -5.58 1.08
C ASN A 41 15.79 -5.69 1.92
N HIS A 42 15.61 -4.84 2.93
CA HIS A 42 14.39 -4.80 3.73
C HIS A 42 13.16 -4.46 2.88
N GLN A 43 13.27 -3.52 1.94
CA GLN A 43 12.16 -3.19 1.03
C GLN A 43 11.81 -4.36 0.11
N ILE A 44 12.80 -5.06 -0.45
CA ILE A 44 12.56 -6.23 -1.29
C ILE A 44 11.92 -7.36 -0.48
N GLU A 45 12.34 -7.56 0.77
CA GLU A 45 11.76 -8.57 1.65
C GLU A 45 10.32 -8.22 2.06
N ALA A 46 10.05 -6.96 2.38
CA ALA A 46 8.69 -6.49 2.62
C ALA A 46 7.79 -6.69 1.38
N LEU A 47 8.31 -6.45 0.18
CA LEU A 47 7.61 -6.73 -1.07
C LEU A 47 7.32 -8.22 -1.24
N ARG A 48 8.27 -9.11 -0.91
CA ARG A 48 8.05 -10.56 -0.97
C ARG A 48 6.90 -11.01 -0.07
N LEU A 49 6.83 -10.50 1.15
CA LEU A 49 5.84 -10.90 2.15
C LEU A 49 4.40 -10.53 1.77
N VAL A 50 4.20 -9.49 0.95
CA VAL A 50 2.86 -9.10 0.47
C VAL A 50 2.41 -9.88 -0.77
N LEU A 51 3.32 -10.63 -1.41
CA LEU A 51 2.99 -11.41 -2.61
C LEU A 51 2.44 -12.79 -2.21
N PRO A 52 1.20 -13.14 -2.60
CA PRO A 52 0.55 -14.38 -2.17
C PRO A 52 1.33 -15.66 -2.49
N SER A 53 2.05 -15.68 -3.61
CA SER A 53 2.82 -16.83 -4.08
C SER A 53 4.21 -16.96 -3.45
N LEU A 54 4.74 -15.92 -2.81
CA LEU A 54 6.13 -15.87 -2.35
C LEU A 54 6.28 -15.73 -0.83
N LYS A 55 5.20 -15.38 -0.11
CA LYS A 55 5.22 -15.15 1.34
C LYS A 55 5.66 -16.36 2.17
N ASP A 56 5.32 -17.57 1.72
CA ASP A 56 5.59 -18.82 2.45
C ASP A 56 6.96 -19.43 2.11
N ALA A 57 7.74 -18.79 1.22
CA ALA A 57 9.10 -19.23 0.93
C ALA A 57 9.99 -19.03 2.17
N VAL A 58 10.72 -20.07 2.54
CA VAL A 58 11.60 -20.10 3.71
C VAL A 58 13.06 -20.12 3.22
N PRO A 59 14.00 -19.49 3.95
CA PRO A 59 15.42 -19.71 3.69
C PRO A 59 15.72 -21.20 3.84
N SER A 60 16.06 -21.88 2.75
CA SER A 60 16.45 -23.29 2.79
C SER A 60 17.69 -23.43 3.67
N ASP A 61 17.59 -24.26 4.70
CA ASP A 61 18.75 -25.00 5.20
C ASP A 61 18.93 -26.17 4.22
N GLU A 62 20.16 -26.43 3.77
CA GLU A 62 20.53 -27.32 2.63
C GLU A 62 20.01 -28.78 2.72
N THR A 63 19.29 -29.14 3.79
CA THR A 63 18.81 -30.49 4.12
C THR A 63 17.30 -30.71 3.94
N SER A 64 16.52 -29.66 3.70
CA SER A 64 15.05 -29.77 3.60
C SER A 64 14.56 -29.63 2.14
N PHE A 65 14.23 -30.77 1.53
CA PHE A 65 13.73 -30.85 0.14
C PHE A 65 12.26 -30.42 -0.03
N ASP A 66 11.51 -30.31 1.06
CA ASP A 66 10.05 -30.06 1.03
C ASP A 66 9.66 -28.56 1.08
N HIS A 67 10.62 -27.63 1.20
CA HIS A 67 10.32 -26.20 1.31
C HIS A 67 10.60 -25.41 0.03
N PRO A 68 9.69 -24.52 -0.40
CA PRO A 68 9.95 -23.59 -1.49
C PRO A 68 11.17 -22.73 -1.17
N ARG A 69 12.22 -22.86 -2.00
CA ARG A 69 13.46 -22.10 -1.85
C ARG A 69 13.19 -20.60 -1.93
N MET A 70 13.98 -19.81 -1.19
CA MET A 70 13.94 -18.34 -1.26
C MET A 70 14.00 -17.83 -2.71
N PRO A 71 13.02 -17.04 -3.17
CA PRO A 71 13.04 -16.45 -4.50
C PRO A 71 14.16 -15.41 -4.64
N SER A 72 14.70 -15.27 -5.85
CA SER A 72 15.67 -14.22 -6.16
C SER A 72 15.00 -12.84 -6.19
N LYS A 73 15.78 -11.77 -6.00
CA LYS A 73 15.30 -10.38 -6.09
C LYS A 73 14.58 -10.09 -7.41
N ALA A 74 15.09 -10.62 -8.52
CA ALA A 74 14.49 -10.46 -9.84
C ALA A 74 13.12 -11.15 -9.93
N VAL A 75 12.98 -12.33 -9.32
CA VAL A 75 11.70 -13.06 -9.25
C VAL A 75 10.70 -12.26 -8.41
N VAL A 76 11.08 -11.77 -7.23
CA VAL A 76 10.21 -10.93 -6.39
C VAL A 76 9.66 -9.73 -7.16
N ILE A 77 10.54 -8.99 -7.86
CA ILE A 77 10.14 -7.82 -8.65
C ILE A 77 9.21 -8.21 -9.82
N SER A 78 9.54 -9.27 -10.54
CA SER A 78 8.74 -9.73 -11.69
C SER A 78 7.35 -10.20 -11.25
N THR A 79 7.27 -10.98 -10.18
CA THR A 79 6.01 -11.44 -9.60
C THR A 79 5.18 -10.26 -9.08
N ALA A 80 5.81 -9.25 -8.48
CA ALA A 80 5.11 -8.03 -8.07
C ALA A 80 4.48 -7.28 -9.25
N ALA A 81 5.23 -7.11 -10.33
CA ALA A 81 4.71 -6.45 -11.53
C ALA A 81 3.49 -7.18 -12.11
N THR A 82 3.56 -8.51 -12.19
CA THR A 82 2.44 -9.35 -12.61
C THR A 82 1.27 -9.23 -11.65
N TYR A 83 1.51 -9.31 -10.34
CA TYR A 83 0.46 -9.23 -9.33
C TYR A 83 -0.29 -7.89 -9.35
N ILE A 84 0.42 -6.77 -9.53
CA ILE A 84 -0.22 -5.45 -9.70
C ILE A 84 -1.15 -5.46 -10.91
N LYS A 85 -0.67 -5.94 -12.06
CA LYS A 85 -1.48 -6.01 -13.29
C LYS A 85 -2.72 -6.88 -13.11
N ASP A 86 -2.58 -8.03 -12.45
CA ASP A 86 -3.70 -8.93 -12.20
C ASP A 86 -4.74 -8.31 -11.26
N MET A 87 -4.29 -7.64 -10.20
CA MET A 87 -5.17 -6.90 -9.28
C MET A 87 -5.87 -5.72 -9.95
N GLU A 88 -5.20 -4.99 -10.83
CA GLU A 88 -5.81 -3.91 -11.61
C GLU A 88 -6.89 -4.43 -12.56
N ASN A 89 -6.64 -5.55 -13.24
CA ASN A 89 -7.60 -6.20 -14.12
C ASN A 89 -8.81 -6.71 -13.36
N GLU A 90 -8.60 -7.40 -12.24
CA GLU A 90 -9.71 -7.93 -11.44
C GLU A 90 -10.54 -6.80 -10.82
N ARG A 91 -9.90 -5.73 -10.33
CA ARG A 91 -10.59 -4.52 -9.87
C ARG A 91 -11.46 -3.94 -10.98
N GLN A 92 -10.94 -3.82 -12.20
CA GLN A 92 -11.69 -3.28 -13.33
C GLN A 92 -12.90 -4.16 -13.68
N ARG A 93 -12.71 -5.48 -13.68
CA ARG A 93 -13.78 -6.46 -13.93
C ARG A 93 -14.88 -6.38 -12.87
N LEU A 94 -14.51 -6.33 -11.59
CA LEU A 94 -15.44 -6.22 -10.47
C LEU A 94 -16.21 -4.89 -10.51
N MET A 95 -15.56 -3.80 -10.90
CA MET A 95 -16.24 -2.51 -11.09
C MET A 95 -17.24 -2.56 -12.24
N ALA A 96 -16.89 -3.17 -13.37
CA ALA A 96 -17.81 -3.35 -14.49
C ALA A 96 -19.03 -4.20 -14.10
N ALA A 97 -18.82 -5.31 -13.39
CA ALA A 97 -19.90 -6.17 -12.91
C ALA A 97 -20.81 -5.44 -11.91
N ASN A 98 -20.23 -4.69 -10.96
CA ASN A 98 -21.02 -3.86 -10.05
C ASN A 98 -21.83 -2.79 -10.77
N GLY A 99 -21.24 -2.11 -11.76
CA GLY A 99 -21.96 -1.13 -12.59
C GLY A 99 -23.15 -1.77 -13.32
N ALA A 100 -22.94 -2.91 -13.96
CA ALA A 100 -24.01 -3.63 -14.65
C ALA A 100 -25.14 -4.06 -13.69
N LEU A 101 -24.80 -4.51 -12.48
CA LEU A 101 -25.80 -4.86 -11.45
C LEU A 101 -26.57 -3.62 -10.97
N GLN A 102 -25.88 -2.49 -10.77
CA GLN A 102 -26.53 -1.22 -10.40
C GLN A 102 -27.48 -0.73 -11.51
N ASP A 103 -27.11 -0.87 -12.77
CA ASP A 103 -27.96 -0.52 -13.92
C ASP A 103 -29.20 -1.41 -14.00
N GLN A 104 -29.05 -2.72 -13.75
CA GLN A 104 -30.18 -3.66 -13.67
C GLN A 104 -31.13 -3.30 -12.53
N ILE A 105 -30.59 -3.03 -11.34
CA ILE A 105 -31.39 -2.58 -10.18
C ILE A 105 -32.12 -1.28 -10.52
N GLY A 106 -31.43 -0.29 -11.10
CA GLY A 106 -32.03 0.97 -11.49
C GLY A 106 -33.15 0.81 -12.52
N SER A 107 -32.99 -0.11 -13.48
CA SER A 107 -33.99 -0.42 -14.50
C SER A 107 -35.23 -1.09 -13.88
N LEU A 108 -35.03 -2.06 -12.98
CA LEU A 108 -36.12 -2.70 -12.24
C LEU A 108 -36.87 -1.70 -11.36
N GLN A 109 -36.15 -0.81 -10.67
CA GLN A 109 -36.76 0.25 -9.86
C GLN A 109 -37.60 1.23 -10.70
N LYS A 110 -37.17 1.54 -11.93
CA LYS A 110 -37.96 2.36 -12.87
C LYS A 110 -39.24 1.67 -13.30
N LEU A 111 -39.16 0.37 -13.63
CA LEU A 111 -40.34 -0.42 -14.00
C LEU A 111 -41.36 -0.49 -12.86
N LEU A 112 -40.89 -0.75 -11.63
CA LEU A 112 -41.75 -0.79 -10.45
C LEU A 112 -42.46 0.56 -10.22
N ARG A 113 -41.73 1.68 -10.29
CA ARG A 113 -42.32 3.02 -10.17
C ARG A 113 -43.34 3.33 -11.28
N GLY A 114 -43.06 2.91 -12.51
CA GLY A 114 -43.99 3.05 -13.64
C GLY A 114 -45.30 2.29 -13.41
N ASN A 115 -45.20 1.06 -12.89
CA ASN A 115 -46.36 0.22 -12.60
C ASN A 115 -47.22 0.76 -11.46
N GLU A 116 -46.62 1.29 -10.40
CA GLU A 116 -47.36 1.93 -9.30
C GLU A 116 -48.14 3.16 -9.79
N SER A 117 -47.56 3.97 -10.68
CA SER A 117 -48.26 5.11 -11.27
C SER A 117 -49.46 4.67 -12.12
N SER A 118 -49.30 3.62 -12.94
CA SER A 118 -50.39 3.09 -13.78
C SER A 118 -51.55 2.52 -12.96
N VAL A 119 -51.26 1.77 -11.90
CA VAL A 119 -52.29 1.18 -11.03
C VAL A 119 -53.04 2.27 -10.25
N VAL A 120 -52.33 3.25 -9.70
CA VAL A 120 -52.95 4.38 -8.98
C VAL A 120 -53.80 5.23 -9.93
N GLN A 121 -53.34 5.49 -11.16
CA GLN A 121 -54.12 6.20 -12.18
C GLN A 121 -55.40 5.44 -12.54
N TYR A 122 -55.32 4.11 -12.72
CA TYR A 122 -56.49 3.27 -13.01
C TYR A 122 -57.52 3.29 -11.86
N ILE A 123 -57.07 3.16 -10.62
CA ILE A 123 -57.95 3.21 -9.43
C ILE A 123 -58.64 4.58 -9.31
N ASN A 124 -57.90 5.68 -9.57
CA ASN A 124 -58.49 7.02 -9.57
C ASN A 124 -59.50 7.22 -10.70
N ALA A 125 -59.21 6.74 -11.92
CA ALA A 125 -60.15 6.79 -13.04
C ALA A 125 -61.44 6.03 -12.75
N MET A 126 -61.34 4.81 -12.19
CA MET A 126 -62.49 4.00 -11.78
C MET A 126 -63.36 4.68 -10.71
N ARG A 127 -62.74 5.40 -9.76
CA ARG A 127 -63.47 6.20 -8.75
C ARG A 127 -64.21 7.39 -9.37
N LEU A 128 -63.62 8.05 -10.35
CA LEU A 128 -64.23 9.18 -11.06
C LEU A 128 -65.41 8.73 -11.94
N THR A 129 -65.29 7.59 -12.62
CA THR A 129 -66.38 7.02 -13.45
C THR A 129 -67.49 6.41 -12.61
N GLY A 130 -67.17 5.84 -11.44
CA GLY A 130 -68.17 5.35 -10.48
C GLY A 130 -69.03 6.47 -9.88
N ALA A 131 -68.51 7.71 -9.84
CA ALA A 131 -69.25 8.87 -9.35
C ALA A 131 -70.23 9.48 -10.38
N HIS A 132 -70.16 9.11 -11.67
CA HIS A 132 -71.01 9.66 -12.73
C HIS A 132 -72.30 8.86 -13.01
N GLN A 133 -72.52 7.70 -12.38
CA GLN A 133 -73.76 6.91 -12.59
C GLN A 133 -74.91 7.22 -11.60
N LEU A 134 -74.76 8.21 -10.72
CA LEU A 134 -75.78 8.54 -9.69
C LEU A 134 -76.45 9.92 -9.83
N ALA A 135 -76.33 10.58 -10.99
CA ALA A 135 -76.97 11.88 -11.21
C ALA A 135 -77.70 11.92 -12.56
N THR A 136 -78.88 11.29 -12.62
CA THR A 136 -79.92 11.65 -13.60
C THR A 136 -81.23 11.81 -12.83
N PRO A 137 -81.70 13.06 -12.58
CA PRO A 137 -83.00 13.32 -11.97
C PRO A 137 -84.12 13.23 -13.04
N PRO A 138 -85.41 13.18 -12.61
CA PRO A 138 -86.52 12.56 -13.35
C PRO A 138 -87.05 13.35 -14.56
#